data_AF-A0A031IBF5-F1
#
_entry.id   AF-A0A031IBF5-F1
#
_cell.length_a   1.000
_cell.length_b   1.000
_cell.length_c   1.000
_cell.angle_alpha   90.00
_cell.angle_beta   90.00
_cell.angle_gamma   90.00
#
_symmetry.space_group_name_H-M   'P 1'
#
loop_
_entity.id
_entity.type
_entity.pdbx_description
1 polymer ?
#
loop_
_entity_poly.entity_id
_entity_poly.type
_entity_poly.pdbx_seq_one_letter_code
_entity_poly.pdbx_strand_id
1 'polypeptide(L)'
;MKARNKQIHKIKPQEQHPYRSGLTDIGSVVQKLPVSKDLENLAVEIKELARVQTISVFEIGKRLSIAKSEMHDGKEWQGFLETVQMSNSLASRYVKAYDTLQPFEESLGKLPASKIFELMYVEDPEDVVLNGLPVEGGRKPIEEATVRELRASRSATSAVKVSAFRQKKTTSTVLSARVPTDTSERLHALASAQGLSISEYLSRLIEESLDHGIVEGSDETEGEERR
;
A
#
# COMPACT_ATOMS: atom_id res chain seq x y z
N MET A 1 16.74 -19.94 41.19
CA MET A 1 16.39 -18.86 40.25
C MET A 1 17.48 -18.75 39.18
N LYS A 2 17.17 -19.05 37.91
CA LYS A 2 18.13 -18.93 36.79
C LYS A 2 17.74 -17.74 35.92
N ALA A 3 18.49 -16.66 36.01
CA ALA A 3 18.34 -15.50 35.13
C ALA A 3 18.80 -15.89 33.72
N ARG A 4 17.88 -15.86 32.75
CA ARG A 4 18.20 -16.05 31.33
C ARG A 4 18.75 -14.74 30.77
N ASN A 5 20.01 -14.80 30.37
CA ASN A 5 20.77 -13.74 29.74
C ASN A 5 20.14 -13.43 28.36
N LYS A 6 19.42 -12.31 28.23
CA LYS A 6 18.96 -11.79 26.92
C LYS A 6 20.04 -10.89 26.36
N GLN A 7 21.00 -11.46 25.65
CA GLN A 7 21.85 -10.70 24.74
C GLN A 7 20.99 -10.29 23.53
N ILE A 8 20.35 -9.13 23.63
CA ILE A 8 19.89 -8.40 22.45
C ILE A 8 21.16 -7.86 21.82
N HIS A 9 21.56 -8.43 20.68
CA HIS A 9 22.65 -7.88 19.88
C HIS A 9 22.29 -6.44 19.53
N LYS A 10 23.01 -5.48 20.14
CA LYS A 10 23.02 -4.10 19.70
C LYS A 10 23.72 -4.06 18.35
N ILE A 11 22.93 -4.20 17.28
CA ILE A 11 23.41 -3.96 15.92
C ILE A 11 23.85 -2.49 15.88
N LYS A 12 25.08 -2.23 15.44
CA LYS A 12 25.60 -0.86 15.34
C LYS A 12 24.73 -0.09 14.32
N PRO A 13 24.42 1.20 14.56
CA PRO A 13 23.55 1.98 13.68
C PRO A 13 24.02 2.08 12.22
N GLN A 14 25.28 1.76 11.94
CA GLN A 14 25.88 1.84 10.60
C GLN A 14 25.76 0.55 9.77
N GLU A 15 25.20 -0.54 10.33
CA GLU A 15 25.03 -1.82 9.64
C GLU A 15 23.54 -2.14 9.33
N GLN A 16 22.65 -1.16 9.46
CA GLN A 16 21.21 -1.36 9.22
C GLN A 16 20.84 -1.10 7.75
N HIS A 17 20.45 -2.20 7.11
CA HIS A 17 19.67 -2.39 5.88
C HIS A 17 20.42 -2.48 4.52
N PRO A 18 20.27 -3.60 3.78
CA PRO A 18 20.79 -3.77 2.42
C PRO A 18 20.04 -2.95 1.36
N TYR A 19 18.99 -2.22 1.74
CA TYR A 19 18.33 -1.25 0.88
C TYR A 19 18.80 0.15 1.27
N ARG A 20 19.86 0.61 0.61
CA ARG A 20 20.18 2.04 0.56
C ARG A 20 19.03 2.71 -0.21
N SER A 21 17.97 3.10 0.52
CA SER A 21 16.86 3.86 -0.05
C SER A 21 17.45 5.06 -0.78
N GLY A 22 17.16 5.19 -2.07
CA GLY A 22 17.58 6.33 -2.90
C GLY A 22 17.00 7.67 -2.43
N LEU A 23 16.25 7.70 -1.32
CA LEU A 23 15.94 8.94 -0.62
C LEU A 23 17.21 9.48 0.03
N THR A 24 17.88 10.36 -0.71
CA THR A 24 18.64 11.47 -0.12
C THR A 24 17.82 12.08 1.03
N ASP A 25 18.48 12.48 2.11
CA ASP A 25 17.85 13.13 3.27
C ASP A 25 17.03 14.36 2.81
N ILE A 26 15.74 14.16 2.55
CA ILE A 26 14.82 15.18 2.00
C ILE A 26 14.77 16.37 2.96
N GLY A 27 14.90 16.12 4.27
CA GLY A 27 14.98 17.17 5.29
C GLY A 27 16.16 18.11 5.07
N SER A 28 17.32 17.56 4.70
CA SER A 28 18.52 18.36 4.38
C SER A 28 18.40 19.18 3.09
N VAL A 29 17.54 18.78 2.15
CA VAL A 29 17.30 19.48 0.88
C VAL A 29 16.35 20.66 1.11
N VAL A 30 15.26 20.46 1.84
CA VAL A 30 14.27 21.51 2.11
C VAL A 30 14.83 22.64 2.98
N GLN A 31 15.66 22.32 3.99
CA GLN A 31 16.23 23.33 4.90
C GLN A 31 17.30 24.24 4.27
N LYS A 32 17.83 23.89 3.09
CA LYS A 32 18.89 24.66 2.42
C LYS A 32 18.38 25.63 1.37
N LEU A 33 17.08 25.64 1.09
CA LEU A 33 16.51 26.54 0.11
C LEU A 33 16.34 27.95 0.73
N PRO A 34 16.80 29.02 0.05
CA PRO A 34 16.54 30.38 0.51
C PRO A 34 15.03 30.65 0.48
N VAL A 35 14.50 31.20 1.58
CA VAL A 35 13.09 31.58 1.71
C VAL A 35 12.87 32.92 1.00
N SER A 36 11.85 33.01 0.14
CA SER A 36 11.50 34.27 -0.52
C SER A 36 11.02 35.34 0.47
N LYS A 37 11.16 36.61 0.10
CA LYS A 37 10.59 37.77 0.83
C LYS A 37 9.34 38.35 0.17
N ASP A 38 9.04 37.89 -1.05
CA ASP A 38 7.90 38.31 -1.84
C ASP A 38 6.67 37.45 -1.52
N LEU A 39 5.51 38.07 -1.33
CA LEU A 39 4.33 37.41 -0.77
C LEU A 39 3.75 36.38 -1.74
N GLU A 40 3.74 36.68 -3.03
CA GLU A 40 3.28 35.80 -4.11
C GLU A 40 4.16 34.55 -4.19
N ASN A 41 5.48 34.73 -4.16
CA ASN A 41 6.44 33.62 -4.14
C ASN A 41 6.32 32.78 -2.87
N LEU A 42 6.16 33.41 -1.70
CA LEU A 42 5.91 32.70 -0.43
C LEU A 42 4.63 31.85 -0.48
N ALA A 43 3.57 32.36 -1.11
CA ALA A 43 2.33 31.59 -1.27
C ALA A 43 2.55 30.35 -2.16
N VAL A 44 3.38 30.43 -3.20
CA VAL A 44 3.75 29.28 -4.04
C VAL A 44 4.59 28.28 -3.26
N GLU A 45 5.61 28.74 -2.52
CA GLU A 45 6.48 27.89 -1.69
C GLU A 45 5.66 27.11 -0.65
N ILE A 46 4.75 27.78 0.06
CA ILE A 46 3.87 27.15 1.06
C ILE A 46 2.94 26.12 0.41
N LYS A 47 2.40 26.40 -0.78
CA LYS A 47 1.55 25.44 -1.51
C LYS A 47 2.32 24.18 -1.89
N GLU A 48 3.56 24.30 -2.35
CA GLU A 48 4.39 23.12 -2.66
C GLU A 48 4.75 22.32 -1.41
N LEU A 49 5.11 22.99 -0.30
CA LEU A 49 5.35 22.29 0.98
C LEU A 49 4.10 21.57 1.50
N ALA A 50 2.92 22.18 1.37
CA ALA A 50 1.66 21.54 1.72
C ALA A 50 1.37 20.32 0.84
N ARG A 51 1.67 20.39 -0.46
CA ARG A 51 1.58 19.25 -1.39
C ARG A 51 2.49 18.09 -0.95
N VAL A 52 3.73 18.40 -0.55
CA VAL A 52 4.66 17.39 0.00
C VAL A 52 4.10 16.74 1.27
N GLN A 53 3.43 17.49 2.15
CA GLN A 53 2.80 16.91 3.33
C GLN A 53 1.71 15.89 2.97
N THR A 54 0.86 16.17 1.98
CA THR A 54 -0.20 15.25 1.55
C THR A 54 0.37 13.99 0.90
N ILE A 55 1.36 14.13 0.02
CA ILE A 55 2.08 12.98 -0.54
C ILE A 55 2.71 12.16 0.58
N SER A 56 3.27 12.83 1.60
CA SER A 56 3.84 12.15 2.76
C SER A 56 2.80 11.33 3.53
N VAL A 57 1.51 11.70 3.53
CA VAL A 57 0.46 10.88 4.16
C VAL A 57 0.35 9.52 3.50
N PHE A 58 0.24 9.48 2.17
CA PHE A 58 0.14 8.23 1.41
C PHE A 58 1.44 7.42 1.49
N GLU A 59 2.58 8.07 1.28
CA GLU A 59 3.89 7.41 1.29
C GLU A 59 4.26 6.85 2.68
N ILE A 60 3.94 7.55 3.77
CA ILE A 60 4.11 7.03 5.14
C ILE A 60 3.14 5.87 5.37
N GLY A 61 1.85 6.03 5.00
CA GLY A 61 0.84 5.00 5.15
C GLY A 61 1.21 3.69 4.43
N LYS A 62 1.72 3.79 3.19
CA LYS A 62 2.23 2.67 2.40
C LYS A 62 3.38 1.94 3.10
N ARG A 63 4.41 2.67 3.55
CA ARG A 63 5.56 2.08 4.27
C ARG A 63 5.14 1.42 5.57
N LEU A 64 4.21 2.04 6.31
CA LEU A 64 3.66 1.45 7.54
C LEU A 64 2.82 0.20 7.25
N SER A 65 2.04 0.20 6.17
CA SER A 65 1.23 -0.96 5.75
C SER A 65 2.13 -2.16 5.41
N ILE A 66 3.20 -1.93 4.64
CA ILE A 66 4.24 -2.93 4.35
C ILE A 66 4.95 -3.38 5.64
N ALA A 67 5.44 -2.45 6.47
CA ALA A 67 6.12 -2.81 7.71
C ALA A 67 5.22 -3.67 8.61
N LYS A 68 3.92 -3.35 8.69
CA LYS A 68 2.95 -4.10 9.48
C LYS A 68 2.69 -5.51 8.94
N SER A 69 2.75 -5.73 7.61
CA SER A 69 2.56 -7.06 7.03
C SER A 69 3.73 -8.00 7.30
N GLU A 70 4.93 -7.46 7.51
CA GLU A 70 6.15 -8.24 7.79
C GLU A 70 6.29 -8.64 9.26
N MET A 71 5.47 -8.10 10.17
CA MET A 71 5.60 -8.34 11.61
C MET A 71 4.74 -9.49 12.09
N HIS A 72 5.27 -10.26 13.03
CA HIS A 72 4.63 -11.49 13.51
C HIS A 72 3.62 -11.23 14.62
N ASP A 73 3.83 -10.19 15.43
CA ASP A 73 2.94 -9.86 16.54
C ASP A 73 2.87 -8.36 16.88
N GLY A 74 1.99 -8.03 17.83
CA GLY A 74 1.78 -6.66 18.29
C GLY A 74 2.95 -6.06 19.08
N LYS A 75 3.87 -6.87 19.63
CA LYS A 75 5.04 -6.37 20.36
C LYS A 75 6.13 -5.95 19.39
N GLU A 76 6.35 -6.70 18.32
CA GLU A 76 7.23 -6.31 17.22
C GLU A 76 6.76 -4.99 16.59
N TRP A 77 5.44 -4.86 16.36
CA TRP A 77 4.83 -3.61 15.89
C TRP A 77 5.08 -2.44 16.84
N GLN A 78 4.89 -2.62 18.14
CA GLN A 78 5.18 -1.57 19.12
C GLN A 78 6.66 -1.18 19.12
N GLY A 79 7.59 -2.14 19.10
CA GLY A 79 9.02 -1.86 19.07
C GLY A 79 9.48 -1.15 17.79
N PHE A 80 8.88 -1.48 16.64
CA PHE A 80 9.10 -0.76 15.41
C PHE A 80 8.60 0.69 15.49
N LEU A 81 7.39 0.90 15.99
CA LEU A 81 6.81 2.23 16.15
C LEU A 81 7.63 3.12 17.10
N GLU A 82 8.19 2.55 18.16
CA GLU A 82 9.15 3.25 19.04
C GLU A 82 10.41 3.68 18.28
N THR A 83 10.93 2.81 17.41
CA THR A 83 12.14 3.10 16.61
C THR A 83 11.92 4.28 15.66
N VAL A 84 10.75 4.38 15.04
CA VAL A 84 10.38 5.50 14.16
C VAL A 84 9.69 6.65 14.91
N GLN A 85 9.68 6.63 16.25
CA GLN A 85 9.12 7.66 17.12
C GLN A 85 7.66 8.03 16.79
N MET A 86 6.85 7.03 16.47
CA MET A 86 5.46 7.22 16.07
C MET A 86 4.51 6.55 17.06
N SER A 87 3.44 7.24 17.46
CA SER A 87 2.41 6.61 18.28
C SER A 87 1.57 5.62 17.47
N ASN A 88 1.04 4.59 18.13
CA ASN A 88 0.15 3.61 17.48
C ASN A 88 -1.09 4.26 16.85
N SER A 89 -1.66 5.29 17.49
CA SER A 89 -2.82 6.03 16.98
C SER A 89 -2.50 6.86 15.74
N LEU A 90 -1.29 7.41 15.65
CA LEU A 90 -0.83 8.13 14.46
C LEU A 90 -0.53 7.16 13.32
N ALA A 91 0.19 6.08 13.59
CA ALA A 91 0.50 5.05 12.60
C ALA A 91 -0.78 4.43 12.00
N SER A 92 -1.76 4.11 12.85
CA SER A 92 -3.05 3.57 12.40
C SER A 92 -3.81 4.54 11.51
N ARG A 93 -3.71 5.85 11.76
CA ARG A 93 -4.32 6.88 10.89
C ARG A 93 -3.66 6.94 9.51
N TYR A 94 -2.33 6.91 9.45
CA TYR A 94 -1.62 6.87 8.17
C TYR A 94 -1.94 5.61 7.36
N VAL A 95 -1.88 4.43 8.00
CA VAL A 95 -2.23 3.15 7.35
C VAL A 95 -3.67 3.19 6.85
N LYS A 96 -4.62 3.63 7.67
CA LYS A 96 -6.02 3.74 7.26
C LYS A 96 -6.21 4.69 6.07
N ALA A 97 -5.56 5.85 6.08
CA ALA A 97 -5.64 6.80 4.97
C ALA A 97 -5.17 6.16 3.66
N TYR A 98 -4.02 5.49 3.69
CA TYR A 98 -3.49 4.77 2.53
C TYR A 98 -4.43 3.64 2.08
N ASP A 99 -4.79 2.72 2.97
CA ASP A 99 -5.61 1.56 2.62
C ASP A 99 -6.98 1.96 2.04
N THR A 100 -7.54 3.09 2.50
CA THR A 100 -8.87 3.58 2.09
C THR A 100 -8.83 4.41 0.83
N LEU A 101 -7.79 5.25 0.63
CA LEU A 101 -7.78 6.31 -0.37
C LEU A 101 -6.69 6.14 -1.43
N GLN A 102 -5.82 5.12 -1.35
CA GLN A 102 -4.76 4.89 -2.35
C GLN A 102 -5.23 4.87 -3.82
N PRO A 103 -6.44 4.38 -4.19
CA PRO A 103 -6.86 4.43 -5.60
C PRO A 103 -7.01 5.86 -6.14
N PHE A 104 -7.10 6.84 -5.25
CA PHE A 104 -7.34 8.24 -5.54
C PHE A 104 -6.15 9.13 -5.16
N GLU A 105 -4.98 8.56 -4.89
CA GLU A 105 -3.80 9.31 -4.44
C GLU A 105 -3.47 10.48 -5.39
N GLU A 106 -3.52 10.25 -6.69
CA GLU A 106 -3.21 11.28 -7.71
C GLU A 106 -4.21 12.44 -7.69
N SER A 107 -5.52 12.16 -7.59
CA SER A 107 -6.56 13.19 -7.57
C SER A 107 -6.56 13.96 -6.25
N LEU A 108 -6.22 13.30 -5.14
CA LEU A 108 -6.18 13.87 -3.80
C LEU A 108 -4.87 14.59 -3.47
N GLY A 109 -3.84 14.47 -4.31
CA GLY A 109 -2.49 15.02 -4.05
C GLY A 109 -2.44 16.53 -3.81
N LYS A 110 -3.48 17.28 -4.21
CA LYS A 110 -3.59 18.73 -4.00
C LYS A 110 -4.38 19.12 -2.75
N LEU A 111 -5.08 18.17 -2.12
CA LEU A 111 -5.82 18.46 -0.89
C LEU A 111 -4.85 18.61 0.27
N PRO A 112 -5.14 19.47 1.27
CA PRO A 112 -4.39 19.48 2.52
C PRO A 112 -4.50 18.13 3.25
N ALA A 113 -3.42 17.70 3.89
CA ALA A 113 -3.37 16.46 4.68
C ALA A 113 -4.48 16.35 5.74
N SER A 114 -4.93 17.47 6.31
CA SER A 114 -6.05 17.49 7.24
C SER A 114 -7.33 16.94 6.61
N LYS A 115 -7.66 17.31 5.37
CA LYS A 115 -8.83 16.79 4.65
C LYS A 115 -8.71 15.30 4.36
N ILE A 116 -7.51 14.79 4.03
CA ILE A 116 -7.28 13.35 3.83
C ILE A 116 -7.65 12.55 5.08
N PHE A 117 -7.21 13.02 6.25
CA PHE A 117 -7.55 12.37 7.52
C PHE A 117 -9.02 12.48 7.92
N GLU A 118 -9.76 13.45 7.38
CA GLU A 118 -11.21 13.50 7.54
C GLU A 118 -11.90 12.52 6.60
N LEU A 119 -11.50 12.52 5.33
CA LEU A 119 -12.12 11.79 4.24
C LEU A 119 -12.11 10.28 4.48
N MET A 120 -11.03 9.74 5.06
CA MET A 120 -10.94 8.30 5.39
C MET A 120 -11.96 7.80 6.43
N TYR A 121 -12.75 8.69 7.04
CA TYR A 121 -13.83 8.35 7.98
C TYR A 121 -15.23 8.65 7.44
N VAL A 122 -15.35 9.14 6.22
CA VAL A 122 -16.64 9.29 5.55
C VAL A 122 -17.19 7.91 5.20
N GLU A 123 -18.51 7.79 5.16
CA GLU A 123 -19.21 6.50 4.93
C GLU A 123 -18.85 5.89 3.57
N ASP A 124 -18.87 6.69 2.51
CA ASP A 124 -18.45 6.30 1.16
C ASP A 124 -17.38 7.28 0.64
N PRO A 125 -16.10 7.04 0.96
CA PRO A 125 -15.02 7.91 0.51
C PRO A 125 -14.86 7.90 -1.02
N GLU A 126 -15.16 6.79 -1.69
CA GLU A 126 -15.06 6.67 -3.15
C GLU A 126 -16.09 7.57 -3.83
N ASP A 127 -17.36 7.49 -3.45
CA ASP A 127 -18.40 8.38 -3.96
C ASP A 127 -18.10 9.85 -3.68
N VAL A 128 -17.58 10.18 -2.49
CA VAL A 128 -17.24 11.57 -2.15
C VAL A 128 -16.06 12.10 -2.95
N VAL A 129 -15.08 11.26 -3.28
CA VAL A 129 -13.97 11.65 -4.16
C VAL A 129 -14.43 11.84 -5.60
N LEU A 130 -15.24 10.92 -6.12
CA LEU A 130 -15.65 10.91 -7.52
C LEU A 130 -16.74 11.94 -7.83
N ASN A 131 -17.71 12.08 -6.93
CA ASN A 131 -18.93 12.86 -7.17
C ASN A 131 -19.04 14.09 -6.27
N GLY A 132 -18.16 14.25 -5.27
CA GLY A 132 -18.18 15.36 -4.32
C GLY A 132 -19.02 15.06 -3.06
N LEU A 133 -18.83 15.90 -2.04
CA LEU A 133 -19.45 15.75 -0.73
C LEU A 133 -20.94 16.10 -0.77
N PRO A 134 -21.86 15.21 -0.31
CA PRO A 134 -23.28 15.55 -0.20
C PRO A 134 -23.51 16.63 0.85
N VAL A 135 -24.23 17.68 0.46
CA VAL A 135 -24.64 18.83 1.28
C VAL A 135 -26.10 19.17 1.00
N GLU A 136 -26.74 19.99 1.84
CA GLU A 136 -28.17 20.33 1.71
C GLU A 136 -28.57 20.88 0.32
N GLY A 137 -27.65 21.60 -0.35
CA GLY A 137 -27.84 22.16 -1.70
C GLY A 137 -27.36 21.29 -2.86
N GLY A 138 -27.07 20.00 -2.65
CA GLY A 138 -26.60 19.09 -3.70
C GLY A 138 -25.24 18.47 -3.36
N ARG A 139 -24.26 18.57 -4.27
CA ARG A 139 -22.90 18.08 -4.04
C ARG A 139 -21.88 19.20 -4.14
N LYS A 140 -20.93 19.21 -3.21
CA LYS A 140 -19.83 20.17 -3.15
C LYS A 140 -18.52 19.49 -3.54
N PRO A 141 -17.71 20.07 -4.46
CA PRO A 141 -16.37 19.56 -4.76
C PRO A 141 -15.51 19.43 -3.51
N ILE A 142 -14.66 18.41 -3.45
CA ILE A 142 -13.88 18.11 -2.24
C ILE A 142 -12.83 19.20 -1.92
N GLU A 143 -12.37 19.91 -2.96
CA GLU A 143 -11.48 21.05 -2.88
C GLU A 143 -12.15 22.22 -2.15
N GLU A 144 -13.46 22.40 -2.35
CA GLU A 144 -14.27 23.46 -1.74
C GLU A 144 -14.85 23.06 -0.38
N ALA A 145 -15.02 21.76 -0.14
CA ALA A 145 -15.53 21.25 1.13
C ALA A 145 -14.62 21.64 2.30
N THR A 146 -15.21 22.11 3.39
CA THR A 146 -14.46 22.40 4.62
C THR A 146 -14.18 21.14 5.41
N VAL A 147 -13.15 21.18 6.26
CA VAL A 147 -12.86 20.11 7.22
C VAL A 147 -14.06 19.84 8.14
N ARG A 148 -14.83 20.87 8.50
CA ARG A 148 -16.03 20.72 9.34
C ARG A 148 -17.14 19.96 8.62
N GLU A 149 -17.35 20.21 7.33
CA GLU A 149 -18.33 19.49 6.52
C GLU A 149 -17.93 18.02 6.35
N LEU A 150 -16.65 17.74 6.05
CA LEU A 150 -16.12 16.37 6.00
C LEU A 150 -16.28 15.64 7.35
N ARG A 151 -16.17 16.36 8.48
CA ARG A 151 -16.43 15.79 9.81
C ARG A 151 -17.90 15.47 10.03
N ALA A 152 -18.79 16.36 9.59
CA ALA A 152 -20.22 16.19 9.73
C ALA A 152 -20.74 15.00 8.91
N SER A 153 -20.07 14.68 7.80
CA SER A 153 -20.38 13.52 6.95
C SER A 153 -19.69 12.22 7.38
N ARG A 154 -18.99 12.20 8.52
CA ARG A 154 -18.42 10.96 9.06
C ARG A 154 -19.55 10.05 9.53
N SER A 155 -19.41 8.75 9.31
CA SER A 155 -20.34 7.78 9.89
C SER A 155 -20.35 7.92 11.42
N ALA A 156 -21.53 8.09 12.02
CA ALA A 156 -21.72 8.24 13.47
C ALA A 156 -21.37 6.99 14.28
N THR A 157 -20.82 5.94 13.64
CA THR A 157 -20.46 4.68 14.28
C THR A 157 -18.94 4.56 14.40
N SER A 158 -18.38 4.99 15.53
CA SER A 158 -16.97 4.77 15.90
C SER A 158 -16.65 3.30 16.24
N ALA A 159 -17.40 2.34 15.71
CA ALA A 159 -17.23 0.90 15.92
C ALA A 159 -17.28 0.11 14.60
N VAL A 160 -16.96 0.74 13.46
CA VAL A 160 -16.86 0.03 12.19
C VAL A 160 -15.58 -0.81 12.19
N LYS A 161 -15.76 -2.14 12.30
CA LYS A 161 -14.77 -3.12 11.86
C LYS A 161 -14.48 -2.81 10.39
N VAL A 162 -13.28 -2.32 10.13
CA VAL A 162 -12.79 -2.13 8.76
C VAL A 162 -12.83 -3.50 8.09
N SER A 163 -13.85 -3.77 7.26
CA SER A 163 -13.64 -4.77 6.22
C SER A 163 -12.64 -4.13 5.29
N ALA A 164 -11.40 -4.62 5.33
CA ALA A 164 -10.41 -4.28 4.33
C ALA A 164 -11.12 -4.32 2.96
N PHE A 165 -10.94 -3.26 2.17
CA PHE A 165 -11.30 -3.29 0.76
C PHE A 165 -10.85 -4.65 0.25
N ARG A 166 -11.81 -5.45 -0.26
CA ARG A 166 -11.51 -6.79 -0.76
C ARG A 166 -10.71 -6.57 -2.03
N GLN A 167 -9.41 -6.29 -1.87
CA GLN A 167 -8.42 -6.54 -2.88
C GLN A 167 -8.78 -7.94 -3.38
N LYS A 168 -9.08 -8.07 -4.68
CA LYS A 168 -8.91 -9.36 -5.33
C LYS A 168 -7.58 -9.86 -4.80
N LYS A 169 -7.60 -10.95 -4.03
CA LYS A 169 -6.38 -11.58 -3.56
C LYS A 169 -5.65 -12.03 -4.82
N THR A 170 -4.88 -11.15 -5.44
CA THR A 170 -3.65 -11.57 -6.08
C THR A 170 -2.81 -12.00 -4.91
N THR A 171 -2.93 -13.27 -4.54
CA THR A 171 -2.04 -13.91 -3.59
C THR A 171 -0.66 -13.82 -4.22
N SER A 172 0.05 -12.72 -3.99
CA SER A 172 1.50 -12.67 -4.14
C SER A 172 2.11 -13.44 -2.96
N THR A 173 1.72 -14.71 -2.84
CA THR A 173 2.44 -15.66 -2.01
C THR A 173 3.62 -16.08 -2.89
N VAL A 174 4.77 -15.45 -2.70
CA VAL A 174 6.01 -15.96 -3.29
C VAL A 174 6.30 -17.29 -2.58
N LEU A 175 5.89 -18.39 -3.21
CA LEU A 175 6.17 -19.72 -2.73
C LEU A 175 7.61 -20.05 -3.06
N SER A 176 8.43 -20.33 -2.05
CA SER A 176 9.77 -20.85 -2.27
C SER A 176 9.66 -22.35 -2.53
N ALA A 177 9.97 -22.77 -3.75
CA ALA A 177 10.12 -24.17 -4.11
C ALA A 177 11.61 -24.49 -4.28
N ARG A 178 12.07 -25.61 -3.71
CA ARG A 178 13.38 -26.15 -4.07
C ARG A 178 13.25 -26.91 -5.37
N VAL A 179 14.02 -26.48 -6.36
CA VAL A 179 14.12 -27.10 -7.68
C VAL A 179 15.59 -27.49 -7.88
N PRO A 180 15.89 -28.66 -8.48
CA PRO A 180 17.28 -29.04 -8.79
C PRO A 180 18.00 -27.96 -9.62
N THR A 181 19.29 -27.78 -9.37
CA THR A 181 20.08 -26.69 -9.96
C THR A 181 20.04 -26.71 -11.49
N ASP A 182 20.26 -27.88 -12.10
CA ASP A 182 20.25 -28.04 -13.56
C ASP A 182 18.92 -27.61 -14.21
N THR A 183 17.79 -27.88 -13.53
CA THR A 183 16.47 -27.48 -14.01
C THR A 183 16.23 -25.98 -13.83
N SER A 184 16.72 -25.39 -12.74
CA SER A 184 16.63 -23.94 -12.51
C SER A 184 17.46 -23.17 -13.53
N GLU A 185 18.69 -23.61 -13.81
CA GLU A 185 19.58 -22.97 -14.80
C GLU A 185 18.99 -23.01 -16.21
N ARG A 186 18.42 -24.15 -16.62
CA ARG A 186 17.74 -24.27 -17.92
C ARG A 186 16.54 -23.33 -18.02
N LEU A 187 15.71 -23.25 -16.97
CA LEU A 187 14.56 -22.32 -16.95
C LEU A 187 15.00 -20.86 -17.04
N HIS A 188 16.07 -20.50 -16.32
CA HIS A 188 16.66 -19.16 -16.40
C HIS A 188 17.15 -18.82 -17.82
N ALA A 189 17.87 -19.75 -18.46
CA ALA A 189 18.37 -19.55 -19.81
C ALA A 189 17.24 -19.37 -20.84
N LEU A 190 16.18 -20.17 -20.74
CA LEU A 190 15.02 -20.09 -21.65
C LEU A 190 14.21 -18.81 -21.44
N ALA A 191 13.94 -18.43 -20.19
CA ALA A 191 13.24 -17.18 -19.87
C ALA A 191 14.04 -15.96 -20.38
N SER A 192 15.35 -15.93 -20.15
CA SER A 192 16.22 -14.85 -20.60
C SER A 192 16.34 -14.77 -22.13
N ALA A 193 16.33 -15.90 -22.83
CA ALA A 193 16.37 -15.91 -24.31
C ALA A 193 15.11 -15.27 -24.92
N GLN A 194 13.98 -15.33 -24.20
CA GLN A 194 12.72 -14.70 -24.59
C GLN A 194 12.53 -13.29 -24.00
N GLY A 195 13.51 -12.79 -23.23
CA GLY A 195 13.42 -11.50 -22.55
C GLY A 195 12.36 -11.44 -21.44
N LEU A 196 11.96 -12.59 -20.90
CA LEU A 196 10.91 -12.71 -19.88
C LEU A 196 11.49 -12.94 -18.48
N SER A 197 10.73 -12.57 -17.46
CA SER A 197 10.97 -13.07 -16.10
C SER A 197 10.63 -14.56 -16.01
N ILE A 198 11.24 -15.30 -15.06
CA ILE A 198 10.94 -16.73 -14.87
C ILE A 198 9.45 -16.96 -14.61
N SER A 199 8.84 -16.13 -13.77
CA SER A 199 7.41 -16.21 -13.46
C SER A 199 6.56 -16.07 -14.72
N GLU A 200 6.90 -15.12 -15.58
CA GLU A 200 6.16 -14.86 -16.81
C GLU A 200 6.36 -15.96 -17.85
N TYR A 201 7.58 -16.48 -17.96
CA TYR A 201 7.88 -17.64 -18.80
C TYR A 201 7.10 -18.89 -18.36
N LEU A 202 7.05 -19.16 -17.06
CA LEU A 202 6.29 -20.30 -16.50
C LEU A 202 4.78 -20.13 -16.68
N SER A 203 4.24 -18.91 -16.52
CA SER A 203 2.82 -18.64 -16.79
C SER A 203 2.44 -18.96 -18.23
N ARG A 204 3.24 -18.51 -19.21
CA ARG A 204 3.00 -18.82 -20.63
C ARG A 204 3.07 -20.32 -20.92
N LEU A 205 4.07 -21.00 -20.36
CA LEU A 205 4.23 -22.44 -20.56
C LEU A 205 3.05 -23.24 -19.99
N ILE A 206 2.49 -22.81 -18.85
CA ILE A 206 1.28 -23.40 -18.27
C ILE A 206 0.09 -23.15 -19.21
N GLU A 207 -0.10 -21.93 -19.71
CA GLU A 207 -1.19 -21.59 -20.63
C GLU A 207 -1.11 -22.41 -21.94
N GLU A 208 0.06 -22.47 -22.58
CA GLU A 208 0.28 -23.30 -23.78
C GLU A 208 0.02 -24.79 -23.51
N SER A 209 0.37 -25.29 -22.33
CA SER A 209 0.13 -26.69 -21.98
C SER A 209 -1.35 -27.02 -21.72
N LEU A 210 -2.15 -26.03 -21.29
CA LEU A 210 -3.59 -26.18 -21.06
C LEU A 210 -4.37 -26.16 -22.39
N ASP A 211 -3.95 -25.33 -23.34
CA ASP A 211 -4.56 -25.28 -24.68
C ASP A 211 -4.35 -26.57 -25.49
N HIS A 212 -3.34 -27.37 -25.16
CA HIS A 212 -3.09 -28.68 -25.77
C HIS A 212 -3.73 -29.86 -25.02
N GLY A 213 -4.44 -29.60 -23.92
CA GLY A 213 -5.13 -30.61 -23.10
C GLY A 213 -6.58 -30.91 -23.48
N ILE A 214 -7.19 -30.14 -24.40
CA ILE A 214 -8.52 -30.46 -24.95
C ILE A 214 -8.32 -31.44 -26.11
N VAL A 215 -7.96 -32.69 -25.79
CA VAL A 215 -8.22 -33.80 -26.68
C VAL A 215 -9.70 -34.14 -26.51
N GLU A 216 -10.44 -34.00 -27.61
CA GLU A 216 -11.82 -34.45 -27.76
C GLU A 216 -11.96 -35.87 -27.18
N GLY A 217 -12.57 -35.96 -26.01
CA GLY A 217 -13.21 -37.20 -25.57
C GLY A 217 -14.44 -37.38 -26.44
N SER A 218 -14.28 -38.13 -27.53
CA SER A 218 -15.38 -38.57 -28.37
C SER A 218 -16.46 -39.23 -27.51
N ASP A 219 -17.67 -38.66 -27.57
CA ASP A 219 -18.91 -39.26 -27.11
C ASP A 219 -19.05 -40.69 -27.67
N GLU A 220 -19.04 -41.69 -26.78
CA GLU A 220 -19.81 -42.91 -26.98
C GLU A 220 -20.68 -43.12 -25.74
N THR A 221 -21.90 -42.58 -25.84
CA THR A 221 -23.04 -42.99 -25.04
C THR A 221 -23.51 -44.36 -25.50
N GLU A 222 -23.36 -45.39 -24.68
CA GLU A 222 -24.29 -46.52 -24.69
C GLU A 222 -24.78 -46.77 -23.26
N GLY A 223 -26.06 -46.51 -23.07
CA GLY A 223 -26.76 -46.81 -21.83
C GLY A 223 -26.96 -48.31 -21.68
N GLU A 224 -26.85 -48.79 -20.46
CA GLU A 224 -27.31 -50.13 -20.12
C GLU A 224 -28.29 -50.04 -18.94
N GLU A 225 -29.51 -50.49 -19.25
CA GLU A 225 -30.69 -50.51 -18.41
C GLU A 225 -30.46 -51.29 -17.12
N ARG A 226 -30.86 -50.70 -15.98
CA ARG A 226 -31.05 -51.45 -14.75
C ARG A 226 -32.35 -52.26 -14.83
N ARG A 227 -32.24 -53.58 -14.74
CA ARG A 227 -33.25 -54.45 -14.14
C ARG A 227 -32.74 -54.95 -12.79
#